data_AF-A0A7S3FNY1-F1
#
_entry.id   AF-A0A7S3FNY1-F1
#
_cell.length_a   1.000
_cell.length_b   1.000
_cell.length_c   1.000
_cell.angle_alpha   90.00
_cell.angle_beta   90.00
_cell.angle_gamma   90.00
#
_symmetry.space_group_name_H-M   'P 1'
#
loop_
_entity.id
_entity.type
_entity.pdbx_description
1 polymer ?
#
loop_
_entity_poly.entity_id
_entity_poly.type
_entity_poly.pdbx_seq_one_letter_code
_entity_poly.pdbx_strand_id
1 'polypeptide(L)'
;AGGAGGAGAPVAVSQEEGLGAIKRALSSASARAEDIAATLPVERLEREIEELEAAQSEEGFWDDANRAQAAMTALSAAKEELNLVEVPRALLREAGELLELLESDEEAAADAELVAEVAAAAESAERAVSSAETRALLSGDFDRDGATLTISAGAGGTDACDWAAMLLRMYTRWAERRGFAVKQRAVSAGDEAGIKSAEVEISGAYAYGWLRSENGTHRLVRMSPFGAKPKRETSFASVEVMPVSGLEEQFDTMYDDIPKDDLVVTTTTAQGAGGQNVNKVE
;
A
#
# COMPACT_ATOMS: atom_id res chain seq x y z
N ALA A 1 -70.61 -14.49 7.94
CA ALA A 1 -70.35 -13.04 8.11
C ALA A 1 -69.92 -12.83 9.57
N GLY A 2 -68.77 -12.18 9.78
CA GLY A 2 -68.15 -11.93 11.09
C GLY A 2 -67.38 -13.15 11.63
N GLY A 3 -66.12 -13.09 12.04
CA GLY A 3 -65.21 -11.97 12.29
C GLY A 3 -64.36 -12.32 13.50
N ALA A 4 -63.03 -12.31 13.36
CA ALA A 4 -62.05 -12.04 14.42
C ALA A 4 -60.63 -12.21 13.83
N GLY A 5 -60.14 -11.15 13.20
CA GLY A 5 -58.70 -10.97 13.00
C GLY A 5 -58.08 -10.50 14.30
N GLY A 6 -57.13 -11.27 14.83
CA GLY A 6 -56.21 -10.83 15.86
C GLY A 6 -54.92 -10.36 15.18
N ALA A 7 -54.64 -9.07 15.29
CA ALA A 7 -53.46 -8.42 14.75
C ALA A 7 -52.18 -9.02 15.35
N GLY A 8 -51.37 -9.67 14.53
CA GLY A 8 -49.97 -9.90 14.83
C GLY A 8 -49.19 -8.62 14.53
N ALA A 9 -48.59 -8.03 15.55
CA ALA A 9 -47.64 -6.93 15.40
C ALA A 9 -46.49 -7.38 14.47
N PRO A 10 -46.19 -6.66 13.39
CA PRO A 10 -45.06 -7.00 12.55
C PRO A 10 -43.88 -6.06 12.86
N VAL A 11 -42.67 -6.64 12.89
CA VAL A 11 -41.37 -5.96 12.68
C VAL A 11 -40.79 -5.13 13.85
N ALA A 12 -40.53 -5.76 15.00
CA ALA A 12 -39.51 -5.26 15.95
C ALA A 12 -38.14 -5.97 15.78
N VAL A 13 -38.14 -7.17 15.17
CA VAL A 13 -36.99 -8.09 15.12
C VAL A 13 -35.84 -7.60 14.20
N SER A 14 -36.08 -6.69 13.25
CA SER A 14 -35.07 -6.26 12.27
C SER A 14 -34.16 -5.11 12.73
N GLN A 15 -34.59 -4.29 13.69
CA GLN A 15 -33.77 -3.17 14.19
C GLN A 15 -32.91 -3.59 15.39
N GLU A 16 -33.44 -4.40 16.30
CA GLU A 16 -32.68 -4.93 17.44
C GLU A 16 -31.51 -5.85 17.02
N GLU A 17 -31.73 -6.70 16.00
CA GLU A 17 -30.66 -7.54 15.44
C GLU A 17 -29.56 -6.72 14.77
N GLY A 18 -29.93 -5.62 14.11
CA GLY A 18 -29.00 -4.67 13.46
C GLY A 18 -28.17 -3.88 14.47
N LEU A 19 -28.82 -3.33 15.50
CA LEU A 19 -28.13 -2.63 16.59
C LEU A 19 -27.16 -3.58 17.32
N GLY A 20 -27.60 -4.80 17.63
CA GLY A 20 -26.76 -5.81 18.25
C GLY A 20 -25.54 -6.19 17.40
N ALA A 21 -25.66 -6.17 16.07
CA ALA A 21 -24.53 -6.38 15.17
C ALA A 21 -23.54 -5.21 15.20
N ILE A 22 -24.03 -3.97 15.20
CA ILE A 22 -23.19 -2.77 15.31
C ILE A 22 -22.41 -2.76 16.63
N LYS A 23 -23.06 -3.08 17.76
CA LYS A 23 -22.37 -3.18 19.06
C LYS A 23 -21.22 -4.18 19.05
N ARG A 24 -21.46 -5.37 18.48
CA ARG A 24 -20.42 -6.40 18.36
C ARG A 24 -19.27 -5.94 17.47
N ALA A 25 -19.58 -5.29 16.35
CA ALA A 25 -18.58 -4.74 15.44
C ALA A 25 -17.72 -3.68 16.13
N LEU A 26 -18.33 -2.68 16.79
CA LEU A 26 -17.61 -1.64 17.52
C LEU A 26 -16.76 -2.21 18.67
N SER A 27 -17.29 -3.16 19.43
CA SER A 27 -16.53 -3.82 20.49
C SER A 27 -15.32 -4.58 19.93
N SER A 28 -15.49 -5.31 18.82
CA SER A 28 -14.39 -5.99 18.13
C SER A 28 -13.37 -5.01 17.58
N ALA A 29 -13.81 -3.91 16.96
CA ALA A 29 -12.95 -2.87 16.40
C ALA A 29 -12.15 -2.16 17.50
N SER A 30 -12.78 -1.87 18.64
CA SER A 30 -12.11 -1.28 19.81
C SER A 30 -11.05 -2.20 20.39
N ALA A 31 -11.32 -3.51 20.53
CA ALA A 31 -10.32 -4.46 21.01
C ALA A 31 -9.09 -4.50 20.09
N ARG A 32 -9.31 -4.56 18.77
CA ARG A 32 -8.22 -4.55 17.78
C ARG A 32 -7.43 -3.24 17.79
N ALA A 33 -8.10 -2.10 17.96
CA ALA A 33 -7.43 -0.81 18.07
C ALA A 33 -6.50 -0.74 19.29
N GLU A 34 -6.91 -1.30 20.43
CA GLU A 34 -6.06 -1.38 21.62
C GLU A 34 -4.89 -2.37 21.44
N ASP A 35 -5.10 -3.50 20.76
CA ASP A 35 -4.01 -4.41 20.40
C ASP A 35 -2.94 -3.70 19.54
N ILE A 36 -3.36 -2.91 18.55
CA ILE A 36 -2.46 -2.08 17.73
C ILE A 36 -1.72 -1.07 18.60
N ALA A 37 -2.45 -0.33 19.42
CA ALA A 37 -1.87 0.69 20.30
C ALA A 37 -0.81 0.09 21.25
N ALA A 38 -1.03 -1.12 21.74
CA ALA A 38 -0.09 -1.83 22.62
C ALA A 38 1.21 -2.27 21.91
N THR A 39 1.18 -2.41 20.57
CA THR A 39 2.38 -2.75 19.78
C THR A 39 3.20 -1.53 19.36
N LEU A 40 2.60 -0.34 19.35
CA LEU A 40 3.24 0.90 18.92
C LEU A 40 3.86 1.65 20.12
N PRO A 41 5.04 2.26 19.96
CA PRO A 41 5.69 3.01 21.04
C PRO A 41 5.10 4.43 21.16
N VAL A 42 3.83 4.54 21.55
CA VAL A 42 3.05 5.79 21.54
C VAL A 42 3.73 6.91 22.32
N GLU A 43 4.17 6.67 23.56
CA GLU A 43 4.80 7.70 24.40
C GLU A 43 6.14 8.17 23.82
N ARG A 44 6.86 7.27 23.13
CA ARG A 44 8.10 7.63 22.44
C ARG A 44 7.80 8.55 21.25
N LEU A 45 6.77 8.24 20.47
CA LEU A 45 6.35 9.01 19.30
C LEU A 45 5.86 10.41 19.70
N GLU A 46 5.06 10.52 20.76
CA GLU A 46 4.59 11.81 21.28
C GLU A 46 5.77 12.70 21.69
N ARG A 47 6.72 12.16 22.45
CA ARG A 47 7.93 12.90 22.85
C ARG A 47 8.80 13.29 21.65
N GLU A 48 8.97 12.39 20.68
CA GLU A 48 9.74 12.66 19.47
C GLU A 48 9.10 13.79 18.65
N ILE A 49 7.77 13.81 18.54
CA ILE A 49 7.01 14.89 17.90
C ILE A 49 7.23 16.21 18.63
N GLU A 50 7.11 16.23 19.97
CA GLU A 50 7.33 17.44 20.77
C GLU A 50 8.76 17.99 20.61
N GLU A 51 9.77 17.12 20.65
CA GLU A 51 11.18 17.49 20.46
C GLU A 51 11.43 18.09 19.06
N LEU A 52 10.86 17.48 18.01
CA LEU A 52 11.01 17.94 16.63
C LEU A 52 10.24 19.25 16.37
N GLU A 53 9.07 19.45 16.98
CA GLU A 53 8.32 20.71 16.90
C GLU A 53 9.01 21.84 17.67
N ALA A 54 9.61 21.54 18.82
CA ALA A 54 10.43 22.49 19.57
C ALA A 54 11.65 22.92 18.74
N ALA A 55 12.34 21.97 18.10
CA ALA A 55 13.49 22.24 17.24
C ALA A 55 13.15 23.16 16.05
N GLN A 56 11.95 23.06 15.46
CA GLN A 56 11.51 23.96 14.39
C GLN A 56 11.33 25.41 14.84
N SER A 57 11.11 25.61 16.14
CA SER A 57 10.93 26.92 16.75
C SER A 57 12.25 27.56 17.19
N GLU A 58 13.38 26.83 17.07
CA GLU A 58 14.71 27.34 17.38
C GLU A 58 15.21 28.35 16.34
N GLU A 59 15.89 29.38 16.81
CA GLU A 59 16.56 30.36 15.95
C GLU A 59 17.70 29.69 15.17
N GLY A 60 17.75 29.88 13.85
CA GLY A 60 18.75 29.28 12.97
C GLY A 60 18.45 27.84 12.51
N PHE A 61 17.30 27.25 12.89
CA PHE A 61 16.89 25.92 12.38
C PHE A 61 16.80 25.90 10.84
N TRP A 62 16.29 26.97 10.25
CA TRP A 62 16.12 27.12 8.79
C TRP A 62 17.41 27.52 8.05
N ASP A 63 18.52 27.77 8.77
CA ASP A 63 19.79 28.15 8.15
C ASP A 63 20.48 26.94 7.49
N ASP A 64 20.19 25.72 7.96
CA ASP A 64 20.65 24.46 7.38
C ASP A 64 19.48 23.72 6.72
N ALA A 65 19.38 23.85 5.40
CA ALA A 65 18.31 23.24 4.61
C ALA A 65 18.27 21.71 4.73
N ASN A 66 19.42 21.03 4.88
CA ASN A 66 19.47 19.58 5.00
C ASN A 66 18.96 19.13 6.36
N ARG A 67 19.39 19.80 7.45
CA ARG A 67 18.90 19.55 8.80
C ARG A 67 17.39 19.81 8.89
N ALA A 68 16.91 20.91 8.33
CA ALA A 68 15.50 21.26 8.32
C ALA A 68 14.66 20.22 7.56
N GLN A 69 15.11 19.80 6.37
CA GLN A 69 14.40 18.79 5.59
C GLN A 69 14.34 17.43 6.30
N ALA A 70 15.46 16.97 6.88
CA ALA A 70 15.50 15.71 7.61
C ALA A 70 14.55 15.72 8.83
N ALA A 71 14.56 16.80 9.61
CA ALA A 71 13.68 16.96 10.77
C ALA A 71 12.19 17.05 10.37
N MET A 72 11.86 17.74 9.27
CA MET A 72 10.49 17.77 8.74
C MET A 72 10.01 16.40 8.27
N THR A 73 10.86 15.63 7.60
CA THR A 73 10.57 14.26 7.18
C THR A 73 10.34 13.35 8.41
N ALA A 74 11.21 13.44 9.42
CA ALA A 74 11.08 12.66 10.65
C ALA A 74 9.79 13.01 11.40
N LEU A 75 9.45 14.31 11.51
CA LEU A 75 8.22 14.76 12.16
C LEU A 75 6.97 14.22 11.43
N SER A 76 6.96 14.31 10.10
CA SER A 76 5.84 13.79 9.30
C SER A 76 5.67 12.29 9.52
N ALA A 77 6.77 11.54 9.55
CA ALA A 77 6.74 10.10 9.77
C ALA A 77 6.25 9.73 11.18
N ALA A 78 6.73 10.42 12.22
CA ALA A 78 6.29 10.20 13.60
C ALA A 78 4.80 10.53 13.78
N LYS A 79 4.32 11.62 13.19
CA LYS A 79 2.89 11.99 13.19
C LYS A 79 2.03 10.96 12.45
N GLU A 80 2.48 10.47 11.30
CA GLU A 80 1.77 9.44 10.56
C GLU A 80 1.65 8.12 11.34
N GLU A 81 2.70 7.75 12.08
CA GLU A 81 2.71 6.57 12.93
C GLU A 81 1.78 6.74 14.14
N LEU A 82 1.81 7.89 14.82
CA LEU A 82 0.90 8.19 15.92
C LEU A 82 -0.57 8.22 15.46
N ASN A 83 -0.83 8.71 14.26
CA ASN A 83 -2.17 8.72 13.67
C ASN A 83 -2.76 7.32 13.43
N LEU A 84 -1.94 6.26 13.43
CA LEU A 84 -2.44 4.88 13.39
C LEU A 84 -3.24 4.52 14.64
N VAL A 85 -3.04 5.23 15.74
CA VAL A 85 -3.73 5.03 17.01
C VAL A 85 -4.80 6.10 17.24
N GLU A 86 -4.43 7.37 17.06
CA GLU A 86 -5.32 8.50 17.36
C GLU A 86 -6.57 8.54 16.47
N VAL A 87 -6.42 8.30 15.17
CA VAL A 87 -7.56 8.38 14.23
C VAL A 87 -8.60 7.29 14.50
N PRO A 88 -8.23 5.99 14.61
CA PRO A 88 -9.21 4.96 14.98
C PRO A 88 -9.84 5.20 16.34
N ARG A 89 -9.08 5.66 17.35
CA ARG A 89 -9.63 5.98 18.68
C ARG A 89 -10.68 7.09 18.61
N ALA A 90 -10.41 8.16 17.87
CA ALA A 90 -11.34 9.26 17.71
C ALA A 90 -12.66 8.80 17.06
N LEU A 91 -12.58 8.02 15.97
CA LEU A 91 -13.75 7.50 15.27
C LEU A 91 -14.54 6.47 16.09
N LEU A 92 -13.85 5.61 16.84
CA LEU A 92 -14.49 4.65 17.74
C LEU A 92 -15.22 5.36 18.88
N ARG A 93 -14.64 6.43 19.44
CA ARG A 93 -15.28 7.26 20.46
C ARG A 93 -16.54 7.93 19.91
N GLU A 94 -16.45 8.57 18.74
CA GLU A 94 -17.60 9.20 18.08
C GLU A 94 -18.73 8.19 17.80
N ALA A 95 -18.40 7.02 17.24
CA ALA A 95 -19.38 5.97 17.00
C ALA A 95 -20.00 5.42 18.30
N GLY A 96 -19.20 5.34 19.37
CA GLY A 96 -19.67 4.96 20.71
C GLY A 96 -20.63 5.97 21.32
N GLU A 97 -20.31 7.27 21.24
CA GLU A 97 -21.16 8.37 21.71
C GLU A 97 -22.52 8.39 20.98
N LEU A 98 -22.52 8.21 19.65
CA LEU A 98 -23.75 8.11 18.86
C LEU A 98 -24.58 6.87 19.20
N LEU A 99 -23.93 5.74 19.45
CA LEU A 99 -24.59 4.51 19.88
C LEU A 99 -25.22 4.68 21.27
N GLU A 100 -24.52 5.30 22.22
CA GLU A 100 -25.05 5.58 23.56
C GLU A 100 -26.28 6.50 23.49
N LEU A 101 -26.24 7.54 22.63
CA LEU A 101 -27.39 8.41 22.40
C LEU A 101 -28.61 7.61 21.90
N LEU A 102 -28.41 6.76 20.90
CA LEU A 102 -29.44 5.91 20.31
C LEU A 102 -30.03 4.91 21.32
N GLU A 103 -29.25 4.45 22.30
CA GLU A 103 -29.69 3.55 23.36
C GLU A 103 -30.40 4.26 24.51
N SER A 104 -30.04 5.52 24.77
CA SER A 104 -30.56 6.31 25.88
C SER A 104 -31.97 6.86 25.66
N ASP A 105 -32.46 6.84 24.42
CA ASP A 105 -33.72 7.43 24.00
C ASP A 105 -34.53 6.43 23.14
N GLU A 106 -35.65 5.94 23.67
CA GLU A 106 -36.55 5.00 22.98
C GLU A 106 -37.18 5.60 21.70
N GLU A 107 -37.36 6.92 21.63
CA GLU A 107 -37.81 7.60 20.41
C GLU A 107 -36.69 7.69 19.38
N ALA A 108 -35.45 7.87 19.83
CA ALA A 108 -34.26 7.87 18.97
C ALA A 108 -33.99 6.48 18.35
N ALA A 109 -34.24 5.39 19.09
CA ALA A 109 -34.13 4.03 18.56
C ALA A 109 -35.12 3.73 17.41
N ALA A 110 -36.22 4.47 17.33
CA ALA A 110 -37.19 4.41 16.24
C ALA A 110 -36.84 5.32 15.06
N ASP A 111 -35.86 6.21 15.21
CA ASP A 111 -35.37 7.11 14.17
C ASP A 111 -34.42 6.37 13.21
N ALA A 112 -34.94 6.08 12.01
CA ALA A 112 -34.18 5.41 10.97
C ALA A 112 -32.97 6.22 10.46
N GLU A 113 -33.01 7.56 10.56
CA GLU A 113 -31.92 8.43 10.15
C GLU A 113 -30.75 8.31 11.12
N LEU A 114 -31.03 8.36 12.43
CA LEU A 114 -30.01 8.21 13.47
C LEU A 114 -29.40 6.80 13.47
N VAL A 115 -30.20 5.75 13.26
CA VAL A 115 -29.68 4.38 13.12
C VAL A 115 -28.71 4.27 11.92
N ALA A 116 -29.02 4.93 10.80
CA ALA A 116 -28.15 4.95 9.63
C ALA A 116 -26.85 5.73 9.88
N GLU A 117 -26.92 6.83 10.64
CA GLU A 117 -25.75 7.60 11.05
C GLU A 117 -24.80 6.79 11.94
N VAL A 118 -25.35 6.09 12.95
CA VAL A 118 -24.58 5.19 13.81
C VAL A 118 -23.92 4.07 12.99
N ALA A 119 -24.65 3.49 12.02
CA ALA A 119 -24.09 2.46 11.15
C ALA A 119 -22.94 2.99 10.27
N ALA A 120 -23.07 4.20 9.74
CA ALA A 120 -22.03 4.85 8.94
C ALA A 120 -20.78 5.20 9.79
N ALA A 121 -20.98 5.70 11.00
CA ALA A 121 -19.90 5.98 11.94
C ALA A 121 -19.15 4.69 12.32
N ALA A 122 -19.88 3.61 12.63
CA ALA A 122 -19.28 2.31 12.92
C ALA A 122 -18.51 1.73 11.73
N GLU A 123 -19.02 1.87 10.51
CA GLU A 123 -18.30 1.44 9.30
C GLU A 123 -17.03 2.28 9.07
N SER A 124 -17.09 3.58 9.31
CA SER A 124 -15.93 4.47 9.22
C SER A 124 -14.84 4.07 10.22
N ALA A 125 -15.21 3.84 11.48
CA ALA A 125 -14.31 3.37 12.53
C ALA A 125 -13.67 2.02 12.17
N GLU A 126 -14.48 1.06 11.70
CA GLU A 126 -14.01 -0.26 11.28
C GLU A 126 -13.00 -0.19 10.12
N ARG A 127 -13.24 0.68 9.13
CA ARG A 127 -12.28 0.91 8.04
C ARG A 127 -10.98 1.54 8.54
N ALA A 128 -11.06 2.49 9.48
CA ALA A 128 -9.89 3.12 10.07
C ALA A 128 -9.04 2.11 10.86
N VAL A 129 -9.67 1.29 11.71
CA VAL A 129 -8.99 0.22 12.45
C VAL A 129 -8.32 -0.76 11.48
N SER A 130 -9.04 -1.26 10.47
CA SER A 130 -8.48 -2.21 9.49
C SER A 130 -7.30 -1.63 8.69
N SER A 131 -7.37 -0.33 8.37
CA SER A 131 -6.26 0.38 7.73
C SER A 131 -5.06 0.50 8.67
N ALA A 132 -5.29 0.81 9.95
CA ALA A 132 -4.24 0.91 10.96
C ALA A 132 -3.56 -0.45 11.20
N GLU A 133 -4.32 -1.54 11.30
CA GLU A 133 -3.79 -2.90 11.45
C GLU A 133 -2.86 -3.24 10.30
N THR A 134 -3.31 -2.97 9.07
CA THR A 134 -2.50 -3.32 7.91
C THR A 134 -1.20 -2.51 7.89
N ARG A 135 -1.23 -1.23 8.29
CA ARG A 135 -0.01 -0.41 8.39
C ARG A 135 0.89 -0.82 9.56
N ALA A 136 0.33 -1.26 10.68
CA ALA A 136 1.11 -1.79 11.80
C ALA A 136 1.89 -3.06 11.43
N LEU A 137 1.37 -3.86 10.48
CA LEU A 137 2.08 -5.01 9.90
C LEU A 137 3.22 -4.62 8.95
N LEU A 138 3.27 -3.36 8.49
CA LEU A 138 4.29 -2.81 7.61
C LEU A 138 5.38 -2.08 8.42
N SER A 139 5.98 -2.79 9.38
CA SER A 139 6.98 -2.29 10.32
C SER A 139 8.43 -2.60 9.95
N GLY A 140 8.69 -3.10 8.74
CA GLY A 140 10.05 -3.33 8.24
C GLY A 140 10.79 -2.04 7.93
N ASP A 141 12.12 -2.09 8.00
CA ASP A 141 13.00 -0.90 7.88
C ASP A 141 12.74 -0.05 6.63
N PHE A 142 12.45 -0.71 5.49
CA PHE A 142 12.19 -0.07 4.21
C PHE A 142 10.71 -0.04 3.83
N ASP A 143 9.80 -0.50 4.71
CA ASP A 143 8.40 -0.66 4.36
C ASP A 143 7.75 0.68 3.96
N ARG A 144 8.26 1.81 4.49
CA ARG A 144 7.82 3.18 4.21
C ARG A 144 8.21 3.68 2.82
N ASP A 145 9.20 3.07 2.20
CA ASP A 145 9.82 3.59 0.99
C ASP A 145 8.98 3.36 -0.27
N GLY A 146 9.36 4.09 -1.31
CA GLY A 146 8.99 3.75 -2.69
C GLY A 146 9.51 2.37 -3.08
N ALA A 147 8.95 1.79 -4.13
CA ALA A 147 9.35 0.49 -4.64
C ALA A 147 9.81 0.57 -6.10
N THR A 148 10.91 -0.12 -6.43
CA THR A 148 11.26 -0.47 -7.80
C THR A 148 10.77 -1.88 -8.08
N LEU A 149 9.92 -2.01 -9.10
CA LEU A 149 9.30 -3.23 -9.56
C LEU A 149 9.95 -3.65 -10.89
N THR A 150 10.60 -4.80 -10.89
CA THR A 150 11.19 -5.40 -12.09
C THR A 150 10.40 -6.64 -12.48
N ILE A 151 9.81 -6.63 -13.67
CA ILE A 151 9.04 -7.74 -14.22
C ILE A 151 9.83 -8.34 -15.37
N SER A 152 10.04 -9.65 -15.37
CA SER A 152 10.73 -10.34 -16.46
C SER A 152 9.94 -11.56 -16.93
N ALA A 153 9.83 -11.73 -18.25
CA ALA A 153 9.24 -12.90 -18.85
C ALA A 153 10.13 -14.12 -18.60
N GLY A 154 9.53 -15.19 -18.08
CA GLY A 154 10.20 -16.46 -17.83
C GLY A 154 10.05 -17.44 -18.99
N ALA A 155 10.01 -18.73 -18.65
CA ALA A 155 9.76 -19.78 -19.64
C ALA A 155 8.34 -19.69 -20.23
N GLY A 156 8.24 -19.75 -21.56
CA GLY A 156 6.96 -19.74 -22.28
C GLY A 156 6.91 -18.88 -23.55
N GLY A 157 8.02 -18.29 -23.99
CA GLY A 157 8.10 -17.58 -25.29
C GLY A 157 7.15 -16.39 -25.37
N THR A 158 6.44 -16.24 -26.50
CA THR A 158 5.48 -15.15 -26.75
C THR A 158 4.38 -15.08 -25.68
N ASP A 159 3.85 -16.21 -25.19
CA ASP A 159 2.85 -16.22 -24.12
C ASP A 159 3.40 -15.72 -22.78
N ALA A 160 4.66 -16.03 -22.45
CA ALA A 160 5.30 -15.50 -21.26
C ALA A 160 5.54 -13.98 -21.37
N CYS A 161 5.89 -13.50 -22.56
CA CYS A 161 6.03 -12.06 -22.80
C CYS A 161 4.70 -11.32 -22.67
N ASP A 162 3.60 -11.88 -23.20
CA ASP A 162 2.26 -11.33 -23.02
C ASP A 162 1.83 -11.36 -21.55
N TRP A 163 2.13 -12.44 -20.83
CA TRP A 163 1.85 -12.53 -19.39
C TRP A 163 2.61 -11.47 -18.58
N ALA A 164 3.89 -11.25 -18.86
CA ALA A 164 4.66 -10.17 -18.23
C ALA A 164 4.04 -8.79 -18.50
N ALA A 165 3.54 -8.54 -19.71
CA ALA A 165 2.86 -7.29 -20.05
C ALA A 165 1.53 -7.13 -19.30
N MET A 166 0.79 -8.23 -19.10
CA MET A 166 -0.42 -8.24 -18.28
C MET A 166 -0.12 -7.89 -16.81
N LEU A 167 0.95 -8.44 -16.24
CA LEU A 167 1.40 -8.12 -14.89
C LEU A 167 1.80 -6.66 -14.75
N LEU A 168 2.58 -6.14 -15.71
CA LEU A 168 2.94 -4.71 -15.75
C LEU A 168 1.69 -3.82 -15.69
N ARG A 169 0.69 -4.13 -16.52
CA ARG A 169 -0.58 -3.39 -16.53
C ARG A 169 -1.35 -3.55 -15.21
N MET A 170 -1.31 -4.73 -14.60
CA MET A 170 -1.96 -5.01 -13.31
C MET A 170 -1.38 -4.13 -12.19
N TYR A 171 -0.06 -4.14 -12.02
CA TYR A 171 0.61 -3.36 -10.98
C TYR A 171 0.53 -1.85 -11.21
N THR A 172 0.64 -1.39 -12.47
CA THR A 172 0.46 0.02 -12.81
C THR A 172 -0.92 0.52 -12.38
N ARG A 173 -1.99 -0.21 -12.73
CA ARG A 173 -3.37 0.14 -12.34
C ARG A 173 -3.61 0.02 -10.85
N TRP A 174 -2.97 -0.94 -10.18
CA TRP A 174 -3.06 -1.07 -8.72
C TRP A 174 -2.44 0.14 -8.03
N ALA A 175 -1.27 0.59 -8.49
CA ALA A 175 -0.57 1.74 -7.94
C ALA A 175 -1.36 3.04 -8.17
N GLU A 176 -1.86 3.27 -9.39
CA GLU A 176 -2.71 4.43 -9.72
C GLU A 176 -3.97 4.48 -8.85
N ARG A 177 -4.65 3.34 -8.64
CA ARG A 177 -5.86 3.28 -7.77
C ARG A 177 -5.58 3.56 -6.30
N ARG A 178 -4.34 3.33 -5.86
CA ARG A 178 -3.88 3.66 -4.50
C ARG A 178 -3.35 5.09 -4.38
N GLY A 179 -3.33 5.84 -5.49
CA GLY A 179 -2.79 7.20 -5.53
C GLY A 179 -1.27 7.27 -5.54
N PHE A 180 -0.58 6.17 -5.83
CA PHE A 180 0.88 6.16 -5.98
C PHE A 180 1.28 6.74 -7.34
N ALA A 181 2.41 7.44 -7.36
CA ALA A 181 3.02 7.90 -8.60
C ALA A 181 3.79 6.75 -9.25
N VAL A 182 3.53 6.51 -10.54
CA VAL A 182 4.17 5.43 -11.30
C VAL A 182 5.06 6.02 -12.38
N LYS A 183 6.34 5.65 -12.39
CA LYS A 183 7.33 6.08 -13.38
C LYS A 183 7.96 4.86 -14.02
N GLN A 184 7.72 4.71 -15.31
CA GLN A 184 8.37 3.64 -16.09
C GLN A 184 9.82 4.02 -16.41
N ARG A 185 10.77 3.20 -15.97
CA ARG A 185 12.22 3.44 -16.13
C ARG A 185 12.75 2.80 -17.41
N ALA A 186 12.42 1.52 -17.62
CA ALA A 186 12.85 0.77 -18.78
C ALA A 186 11.78 -0.24 -19.21
N VAL A 187 11.68 -0.49 -20.51
CA VAL A 187 10.84 -1.55 -21.07
C VAL A 187 11.55 -2.18 -22.26
N SER A 188 11.62 -3.51 -22.25
CA SER A 188 12.09 -4.31 -23.37
C SER A 188 10.91 -5.06 -23.97
N ALA A 189 10.58 -4.77 -25.24
CA ALA A 189 9.48 -5.42 -25.93
C ALA A 189 9.79 -6.90 -26.27
N GLY A 190 8.74 -7.73 -26.30
CA GLY A 190 8.80 -9.06 -26.88
C GLY A 190 8.97 -9.02 -28.39
N ASP A 191 9.51 -10.09 -28.99
CA ASP A 191 9.77 -10.13 -30.45
C ASP A 191 8.47 -10.17 -31.26
N GLU A 192 7.41 -10.76 -30.70
CA GLU A 192 6.11 -10.92 -31.36
C GLU A 192 4.97 -10.23 -30.60
N ALA A 193 4.92 -10.40 -29.27
CA ALA A 193 3.94 -9.75 -28.40
C ALA A 193 4.47 -9.57 -26.98
N GLY A 194 3.85 -8.65 -26.24
CA GLY A 194 4.15 -8.41 -24.82
C GLY A 194 5.52 -7.79 -24.57
N ILE A 195 6.09 -8.07 -23.39
CA ILE A 195 7.39 -7.53 -22.94
C ILE A 195 8.32 -8.65 -22.49
N LYS A 196 9.63 -8.51 -22.76
CA LYS A 196 10.67 -9.36 -22.17
C LYS A 196 10.97 -8.94 -20.75
N SER A 197 11.07 -7.64 -20.51
CA SER A 197 11.24 -7.06 -19.18
C SER A 197 10.68 -5.65 -19.08
N ALA A 198 10.34 -5.22 -17.87
CA ALA A 198 10.05 -3.83 -17.56
C ALA A 198 10.50 -3.50 -16.14
N GLU A 199 10.97 -2.28 -15.96
CA GLU A 199 11.33 -1.69 -14.68
C GLU A 199 10.46 -0.46 -14.44
N VAL A 200 9.79 -0.44 -13.29
CA VAL A 200 8.84 0.60 -12.91
C VAL A 200 9.11 1.03 -11.48
N GLU A 201 9.22 2.33 -11.29
CA GLU A 201 9.32 2.94 -9.97
C GLU A 201 7.93 3.39 -9.50
N ILE A 202 7.56 3.01 -8.29
CA ILE A 202 6.31 3.34 -7.65
C ILE A 202 6.63 4.16 -6.41
N SER A 203 6.35 5.46 -6.46
CA SER A 203 6.60 6.40 -5.37
C SER A 203 5.31 6.64 -4.59
N GLY A 204 5.35 6.40 -3.29
CA GLY A 204 4.25 6.63 -2.38
C GLY A 204 4.55 6.06 -1.00
N ALA A 205 3.90 6.60 0.03
CA ALA A 205 4.08 6.11 1.38
C ALA A 205 3.70 4.63 1.47
N TYR A 206 4.59 3.85 2.04
CA TYR A 206 4.46 2.41 2.22
C TYR A 206 4.43 1.56 0.94
N ALA A 207 4.78 2.12 -0.22
CA ALA A 207 4.66 1.40 -1.51
C ALA A 207 5.45 0.08 -1.52
N TYR A 208 6.67 0.07 -0.98
CA TYR A 208 7.48 -1.14 -0.83
C TYR A 208 6.84 -2.15 0.13
N GLY A 209 6.41 -1.72 1.32
CA GLY A 209 5.77 -2.60 2.30
C GLY A 209 4.56 -3.35 1.72
N TRP A 210 3.78 -2.69 0.87
CA TRP A 210 2.66 -3.32 0.17
C TRP A 210 3.09 -4.32 -0.91
N LEU A 211 4.15 -4.03 -1.66
CA LEU A 211 4.59 -4.82 -2.80
C LEU A 211 5.58 -5.93 -2.43
N ARG A 212 6.23 -5.90 -1.25
CA ARG A 212 7.26 -6.88 -0.87
C ARG A 212 6.78 -8.33 -0.99
N SER A 213 5.50 -8.57 -0.67
CA SER A 213 4.87 -9.89 -0.73
C SER A 213 4.59 -10.38 -2.16
N GLU A 214 4.74 -9.50 -3.16
CA GLU A 214 4.56 -9.82 -4.58
C GLU A 214 5.83 -10.35 -5.24
N ASN A 215 6.97 -10.30 -4.53
CA ASN A 215 8.25 -10.79 -5.03
C ASN A 215 8.19 -12.32 -5.23
N GLY A 216 8.50 -12.77 -6.45
CA GLY A 216 8.51 -14.19 -6.80
C GLY A 216 8.08 -14.48 -8.24
N THR A 217 7.80 -15.76 -8.49
CA THR A 217 7.37 -16.22 -9.82
C THR A 217 5.85 -16.33 -9.89
N HIS A 218 5.25 -15.63 -10.84
CA HIS A 218 3.82 -15.61 -11.11
C HIS A 218 3.48 -16.51 -12.28
N ARG A 219 2.55 -17.45 -12.08
CA ARG A 219 2.19 -18.48 -13.06
C ARG A 219 0.81 -18.22 -13.66
N LEU A 220 0.73 -18.25 -14.99
CA LEU A 220 -0.53 -18.21 -15.74
C LEU A 220 -0.75 -19.54 -16.48
N VAL A 221 -1.97 -20.08 -16.37
CA VAL A 221 -2.42 -21.23 -17.17
C VAL A 221 -3.66 -20.82 -17.96
N ARG A 222 -3.56 -20.74 -19.29
CA ARG A 222 -4.67 -20.32 -20.16
C ARG A 222 -4.66 -21.02 -21.51
N MET A 223 -5.72 -20.84 -22.28
CA MET A 223 -5.67 -21.12 -23.72
C MET A 223 -4.90 -20.00 -24.40
N SER A 224 -3.77 -20.32 -25.03
CA SER A 224 -2.95 -19.34 -25.73
C SER A 224 -3.71 -18.77 -26.92
N PRO A 225 -3.73 -17.42 -27.08
CA PRO A 225 -4.19 -16.78 -28.30
C PRO A 225 -3.12 -16.81 -29.41
N PHE A 226 -1.89 -17.23 -29.10
CA PHE A 226 -0.76 -17.27 -30.00
C PHE A 226 -0.60 -18.69 -30.58
N GLY A 227 -0.34 -18.77 -31.89
CA GLY A 227 -0.22 -20.04 -32.62
C GLY A 227 -1.47 -20.45 -33.40
N ALA A 228 -1.30 -21.43 -34.31
CA ALA A 228 -2.32 -21.79 -35.30
C ALA A 228 -3.53 -22.56 -34.74
N LYS A 229 -3.43 -23.14 -33.54
CA LYS A 229 -4.51 -23.87 -32.87
C LYS A 229 -4.52 -23.49 -31.38
N PRO A 230 -5.70 -23.23 -30.78
CA PRO A 230 -5.78 -22.90 -29.37
C PRO A 230 -5.30 -24.08 -28.54
N LYS A 231 -4.16 -23.92 -27.87
CA LYS A 231 -3.57 -24.91 -26.98
C LYS A 231 -3.50 -24.33 -25.57
N ARG A 232 -3.72 -25.18 -24.57
CA ARG A 232 -3.52 -24.80 -23.18
C ARG A 232 -2.01 -24.69 -22.94
N GLU A 233 -1.55 -23.50 -22.61
CA GLU A 233 -0.15 -23.21 -22.31
C GLU A 233 -0.01 -22.78 -20.84
N THR A 234 1.19 -23.01 -20.29
CA THR A 234 1.58 -22.55 -18.95
C THR A 234 2.76 -21.59 -19.11
N SER A 235 2.61 -20.39 -18.57
CA SER A 235 3.59 -19.31 -18.69
C SER A 235 4.01 -18.83 -17.31
N PHE A 236 5.25 -18.36 -17.23
CA PHE A 236 5.83 -17.83 -16.01
C PHE A 236 6.41 -16.44 -16.25
N ALA A 237 6.30 -15.56 -15.26
CA ALA A 237 6.98 -14.28 -15.21
C ALA A 237 7.49 -14.06 -13.79
N SER A 238 8.70 -13.53 -13.64
CA SER A 238 9.23 -13.14 -12.35
C SER A 238 8.90 -11.68 -12.07
N VAL A 239 8.55 -11.41 -10.81
CA VAL A 239 8.34 -10.07 -10.28
C VAL A 239 9.33 -9.91 -9.13
N GLU A 240 10.19 -8.93 -9.23
CA GLU A 240 11.15 -8.56 -8.21
C GLU A 240 10.82 -7.17 -7.69
N VAL A 241 10.85 -7.00 -6.37
CA VAL A 241 10.47 -5.77 -5.67
C VAL A 241 11.60 -5.37 -4.76
N MET A 242 12.11 -4.16 -4.93
CA MET A 242 13.20 -3.57 -4.15
C MET A 242 12.79 -2.18 -3.62
N PRO A 243 13.27 -1.76 -2.43
CA PRO A 243 13.02 -0.40 -1.95
C PRO A 243 13.88 0.61 -2.72
N VAL A 244 13.36 1.83 -2.92
CA VAL A 244 14.08 2.89 -3.65
C VAL A 244 15.29 3.41 -2.86
N SER A 245 15.17 3.57 -1.54
CA SER A 245 16.24 4.04 -0.64
C SER A 245 17.46 3.12 -0.60
N GLY A 246 17.25 1.80 -0.72
CA GLY A 246 18.31 0.80 -0.83
C GLY A 246 19.20 0.97 -2.06
N LEU A 247 18.79 1.78 -3.03
CA LEU A 247 19.55 2.12 -4.23
C LEU A 247 20.39 3.40 -4.10
N GLU A 248 20.19 4.23 -3.07
CA GLU A 248 20.88 5.52 -2.93
C GLU A 248 21.71 5.60 -1.63
N GLU A 249 21.18 5.15 -0.48
CA GLU A 249 21.87 5.37 0.81
C GLU A 249 22.99 4.35 1.10
N GLN A 250 22.97 3.16 0.50
CA GLN A 250 24.05 2.16 0.65
C GLN A 250 25.18 2.37 -0.36
N PHE A 251 24.99 3.22 -1.36
CA PHE A 251 25.95 3.42 -2.44
C PHE A 251 27.09 4.36 -2.07
N ASP A 252 27.04 5.13 -0.98
CA ASP A 252 28.16 6.02 -0.64
C ASP A 252 29.23 5.34 0.25
N THR A 253 28.94 4.16 0.83
CA THR A 253 29.84 3.46 1.77
C THR A 253 30.42 2.13 1.26
N MET A 254 29.95 1.61 0.12
CA MET A 254 30.34 0.26 -0.37
C MET A 254 31.39 0.26 -1.51
N TYR A 255 31.92 1.42 -1.93
CA TYR A 255 32.79 1.49 -3.12
C TYR A 255 34.29 1.32 -2.89
N ASP A 256 34.77 1.36 -1.65
CA ASP A 256 36.23 1.42 -1.43
C ASP A 256 36.97 0.08 -1.65
N ASP A 257 36.27 -1.05 -1.82
CA ASP A 257 36.93 -2.37 -1.79
C ASP A 257 36.28 -3.46 -2.67
N ILE A 258 35.83 -3.14 -3.90
CA ILE A 258 35.50 -4.19 -4.88
C ILE A 258 36.80 -4.73 -5.48
N PRO A 259 37.16 -6.02 -5.28
CA PRO A 259 38.36 -6.60 -5.87
C PRO A 259 38.30 -6.52 -7.39
N LYS A 260 39.40 -6.13 -8.04
CA LYS A 260 39.47 -6.03 -9.51
C LYS A 260 39.19 -7.36 -10.22
N ASP A 261 39.41 -8.48 -9.54
CA ASP A 261 39.15 -9.83 -10.06
C ASP A 261 37.65 -10.14 -10.17
N ASP A 262 36.78 -9.41 -9.45
CA ASP A 262 35.33 -9.58 -9.47
C ASP A 262 34.63 -8.67 -10.50
N LEU A 263 35.38 -7.77 -11.15
CA LEU A 263 34.88 -6.84 -12.17
C LEU A 263 35.09 -7.41 -13.57
N VAL A 264 33.99 -7.80 -14.23
CA VAL A 264 33.99 -8.13 -15.67
C VAL A 264 33.57 -6.91 -16.48
N VAL A 265 34.55 -6.10 -16.86
CA VAL A 265 34.33 -4.95 -17.74
C VAL A 265 34.37 -5.41 -19.19
N THR A 266 33.26 -5.24 -19.92
CA THR A 266 33.19 -5.50 -21.35
C THR A 266 32.88 -4.21 -22.10
N THR A 267 33.70 -3.91 -23.10
CA THR A 267 33.50 -2.74 -23.97
C THR A 267 32.72 -3.16 -25.20
N THR A 268 31.71 -2.39 -25.58
CA THR A 268 30.95 -2.61 -26.82
C THR A 268 30.95 -1.33 -27.64
N THR A 269 30.96 -1.46 -28.95
CA THR A 269 30.88 -0.30 -29.86
C THR A 269 29.51 0.37 -29.76
N ALA A 270 29.51 1.69 -29.55
CA ALA A 270 28.30 2.49 -29.45
C ALA A 270 27.47 2.41 -30.74
N GLN A 271 26.23 1.91 -30.66
CA GLN A 271 25.28 1.96 -31.78
C GLN A 271 24.55 3.31 -31.79
N GLY A 272 25.10 4.27 -32.54
CA GLY A 272 24.47 5.55 -32.86
C GLY A 272 24.67 5.91 -34.32
N ALA A 273 23.73 6.68 -34.90
CA ALA A 273 23.86 7.22 -36.25
C ALA A 273 24.89 8.36 -36.27
N GLY A 274 26.18 8.02 -36.15
CA GLY A 274 27.29 8.95 -36.20
C GLY A 274 28.35 8.47 -37.19
N GLY A 275 29.00 9.42 -37.87
CA GLY A 275 29.95 9.19 -38.96
C GLY A 275 31.16 8.33 -38.58
N GLN A 276 32.06 8.14 -39.55
CA GLN A 276 33.15 7.14 -39.61
C GLN A 276 34.06 6.98 -38.36
N ASN A 277 33.98 7.86 -37.36
CA ASN A 277 34.67 7.74 -36.06
C ASN A 277 33.93 6.89 -35.01
N VAL A 278 32.61 6.69 -35.14
CA VAL A 278 31.80 5.96 -34.14
C VAL A 278 32.01 4.43 -34.22
N ASN A 279 32.43 3.92 -35.37
CA ASN A 279 32.64 2.47 -35.59
C ASN A 279 34.09 2.01 -35.46
N LYS A 280 35.00 2.83 -34.90
CA LYS A 280 36.44 2.57 -34.97
C LYS A 280 37.21 2.70 -33.65
N VAL A 281 36.53 3.02 -32.56
CA VAL A 281 37.17 3.19 -31.24
C VAL A 281 36.52 2.24 -30.26
N GLU A 282 37.31 1.28 -29.78
CA GLU A 282 37.05 0.45 -28.60
C GLU A 282 37.51 1.19 -27.34
#